data_AF-A0A1I6ZKF4-F1
#
_entry.id   AF-A0A1I6ZKF4-F1
#
_cell.length_a   1.000
_cell.length_b   1.000
_cell.length_c   1.000
_cell.angle_alpha   90.00
_cell.angle_beta   90.00
_cell.angle_gamma   90.00
#
_symmetry.space_group_name_H-M   'P 1'
#
loop_
_entity.id
_entity.type
_entity.pdbx_description
1 polymer ?
#
loop_
_entity_poly.entity_id
_entity_poly.type
_entity_poly.pdbx_seq_one_letter_code
_entity_poly.pdbx_strand_id
1 'polypeptide(L)'
;MNEFDNNKERMKDEMDKFISELNAILPRYSLLLKQEELSDAEISELGEIEYFLIEISGKIHQAKRMLDNDLFGLSLDLYYKLKQRAKIGDIKAKKKLDQMRETFKESLKGETIILWN
;
A
#
# COMPACT_ATOMS: atom_id res chain seq x y z
N MET A 1 -3.77 -10.27 19.29
CA MET A 1 -3.83 -9.59 17.98
C MET A 1 -2.39 -9.38 17.56
N ASN A 2 -1.98 -9.84 16.37
CA ASN A 2 -0.60 -9.67 15.93
C ASN A 2 -0.36 -8.19 15.59
N GLU A 3 0.87 -7.71 15.73
CA GLU A 3 1.26 -6.32 15.44
C GLU A 3 0.86 -5.88 14.02
N PHE A 4 0.95 -6.80 13.05
CA PHE A 4 0.45 -6.61 11.69
C PHE A 4 -1.06 -6.34 11.61
N ASP A 5 -1.87 -7.06 12.39
CA ASP A 5 -3.33 -6.88 12.35
C ASP A 5 -3.71 -5.50 12.88
N ASN A 6 -3.03 -5.05 13.95
CA ASN A 6 -3.21 -3.71 14.50
C ASN A 6 -2.75 -2.61 13.53
N ASN A 7 -1.58 -2.79 12.89
CA ASN A 7 -1.08 -1.85 11.89
C ASN A 7 -2.04 -1.75 10.70
N LYS A 8 -2.53 -2.89 10.22
CA LYS A 8 -3.49 -2.97 9.11
C LYS A 8 -4.80 -2.28 9.44
N GLU A 9 -5.33 -2.45 10.64
CA GLU A 9 -6.57 -1.81 11.09
C GLU A 9 -6.40 -0.29 11.18
N ARG A 10 -5.33 0.20 11.82
CA ARG A 10 -5.03 1.64 11.86
C ARG A 10 -4.87 2.24 10.47
N MET A 11 -4.19 1.53 9.58
CA MET A 11 -3.96 2.02 8.22
C MET A 11 -5.25 2.04 7.40
N LYS A 12 -6.15 1.10 7.63
CA LYS A 12 -7.49 1.12 7.02
C LYS A 12 -8.27 2.35 7.47
N ASP A 13 -8.28 2.67 8.76
CA ASP A 13 -8.96 3.86 9.29
C ASP A 13 -8.37 5.15 8.70
N GLU A 14 -7.06 5.21 8.49
CA GLU A 14 -6.39 6.35 7.83
C GLU A 14 -6.79 6.46 6.35
N MET A 15 -6.84 5.33 5.62
CA MET A 15 -7.30 5.33 4.22
C MET A 15 -8.77 5.74 4.08
N ASP A 16 -9.63 5.26 4.97
CA ASP A 16 -11.05 5.62 4.97
C ASP A 16 -11.24 7.12 5.22
N LYS A 17 -10.42 7.74 6.09
CA LYS A 17 -10.38 9.19 6.28
C LYS A 17 -9.94 9.93 5.00
N PHE A 18 -8.86 9.48 4.35
CA PHE A 18 -8.42 10.11 3.10
C PHE A 18 -9.47 10.01 2.00
N ILE A 19 -10.15 8.87 1.88
CA ILE A 19 -11.24 8.71 0.91
C ILE A 19 -12.37 9.70 1.20
N SER A 20 -12.73 9.87 2.48
CA SER A 20 -13.75 10.84 2.88
C SER A 20 -13.35 12.28 2.53
N GLU A 21 -12.10 12.67 2.78
CA GLU A 21 -11.59 14.00 2.46
C GLU A 21 -11.52 14.24 0.94
N LEU A 22 -11.04 13.26 0.17
CA LEU A 22 -11.02 13.30 -1.28
C LEU A 22 -12.43 13.45 -1.86
N ASN A 23 -13.40 12.71 -1.34
CA ASN A 23 -14.79 12.80 -1.80
C ASN A 23 -15.40 14.19 -1.54
N ALA A 24 -14.93 14.91 -0.51
CA ALA A 24 -15.37 16.27 -0.24
C ALA A 24 -14.72 17.30 -1.18
N ILE A 25 -13.44 17.10 -1.53
CA ILE A 25 -12.62 18.12 -2.21
C ILE A 25 -12.62 17.95 -3.75
N LEU A 26 -12.63 16.71 -4.25
CA LEU A 26 -12.57 16.42 -5.69
C LEU A 26 -13.70 17.08 -6.52
N PRO A 27 -14.96 17.18 -6.03
CA PRO A 27 -16.00 17.88 -6.77
C PRO A 27 -15.68 19.36 -6.99
N ARG A 28 -15.14 20.05 -5.97
CA ARG A 28 -14.73 21.45 -6.06
C ARG A 28 -13.53 21.61 -6.99
N TYR A 29 -12.53 20.74 -6.84
CA TYR A 29 -11.38 20.68 -7.73
C TYR A 29 -11.80 20.56 -9.21
N SER A 30 -12.68 19.61 -9.52
CA SER A 30 -13.16 19.39 -10.88
C SER A 30 -13.96 20.58 -11.42
N LEU A 31 -14.64 21.33 -10.56
CA LEU A 31 -15.40 22.50 -10.97
C LEU A 31 -14.45 23.66 -11.33
N LEU A 32 -13.47 23.94 -10.46
CA LEU A 32 -12.45 24.96 -10.67
C LEU A 32 -11.64 24.69 -11.95
N LEU A 33 -11.23 23.44 -12.20
CA LEU A 33 -10.49 23.06 -13.41
C LEU A 33 -11.26 23.25 -14.72
N LYS A 34 -12.60 23.30 -14.68
CA LYS A 34 -13.44 23.43 -15.88
C LYS A 34 -13.84 24.87 -16.17
N GLN A 35 -13.57 25.80 -15.26
CA GLN A 35 -13.87 27.22 -15.48
C GLN A 35 -12.85 27.82 -16.45
N GLU A 36 -13.33 28.60 -17.43
CA GLU A 36 -12.48 29.30 -18.40
C GLU A 36 -11.75 30.50 -17.77
N GLU A 37 -12.40 31.17 -16.81
CA GLU A 37 -11.83 32.26 -16.03
C GLU A 37 -12.02 31.98 -14.54
N LEU A 38 -10.94 32.13 -13.79
CA LEU A 38 -10.89 31.98 -12.33
C LEU A 38 -10.56 33.34 -11.71
N SER A 39 -11.22 33.69 -10.62
CA SER A 39 -10.82 34.81 -9.79
C SER A 39 -9.52 34.51 -9.03
N ASP A 40 -8.81 35.55 -8.56
CA ASP A 40 -7.59 35.38 -7.76
C ASP A 40 -7.82 34.51 -6.51
N ALA A 41 -9.01 34.59 -5.91
CA ALA A 41 -9.41 33.76 -4.78
C ALA A 41 -9.56 32.28 -5.18
N GLU A 42 -10.18 32.01 -6.33
CA GLU A 42 -10.36 30.65 -6.86
C GLU A 42 -9.04 30.04 -7.34
N ILE A 43 -8.10 30.86 -7.85
CA ILE A 43 -6.74 30.42 -8.18
C ILE A 43 -6.01 29.99 -6.90
N SER A 44 -6.12 30.78 -5.82
CA SER A 44 -5.55 30.44 -4.52
C SER A 44 -6.14 29.13 -3.98
N GLU A 45 -7.48 29.01 -4.03
CA GLU A 45 -8.19 27.80 -3.61
C GLU A 45 -7.76 26.57 -4.42
N LEU A 46 -7.62 26.71 -5.74
CA LEU A 46 -7.15 25.62 -6.61
C LEU A 46 -5.76 25.15 -6.19
N GLY A 47 -4.84 26.09 -5.92
CA GLY A 47 -3.48 25.76 -5.46
C GLY A 47 -3.46 25.06 -4.09
N GLU A 48 -4.32 25.48 -3.16
CA GLU A 48 -4.48 24.82 -1.86
C GLU A 48 -4.99 23.38 -2.01
N ILE A 49 -5.99 23.18 -2.88
CA ILE A 49 -6.52 21.86 -3.20
C ILE A 49 -5.43 20.98 -3.84
N GLU A 50 -4.66 21.50 -4.79
CA GLU A 50 -3.58 20.74 -5.43
C GLU A 50 -2.49 20.34 -4.45
N TYR A 51 -2.08 21.25 -3.58
CA TYR A 51 -1.12 20.96 -2.51
C TYR A 51 -1.61 19.83 -1.61
N PHE A 52 -2.88 19.89 -1.20
CA PHE A 52 -3.51 18.86 -0.39
C PHE A 52 -3.55 17.49 -1.11
N LEU A 53 -3.90 17.46 -2.40
CA LEU A 53 -3.91 16.24 -3.20
C LEU A 53 -2.51 15.60 -3.31
N ILE A 54 -1.46 16.41 -3.46
CA ILE A 54 -0.07 15.94 -3.46
C ILE A 54 0.30 15.33 -2.10
N GLU A 55 -0.09 15.96 -1.00
CA GLU A 55 0.17 15.46 0.35
C GLU A 55 -0.50 14.09 0.59
N ILE A 56 -1.78 13.96 0.21
CA ILE A 56 -2.50 12.68 0.29
C ILE A 56 -1.81 11.60 -0.54
N SER A 57 -1.38 11.91 -1.76
CA SER A 57 -0.66 10.96 -2.61
C SER A 57 0.62 10.45 -1.94
N GLY A 58 1.36 11.34 -1.27
CA GLY A 58 2.54 10.98 -0.47
C GLY A 58 2.21 10.04 0.69
N LYS A 59 1.14 10.33 1.44
CA LYS A 59 0.67 9.49 2.56
C LYS A 59 0.23 8.10 2.08
N ILE A 60 -0.50 8.01 0.96
CA ILE A 60 -0.90 6.73 0.35
C ILE A 60 0.32 5.89 -0.05
N HIS A 61 1.33 6.52 -0.65
CA HIS A 61 2.57 5.82 -1.01
C HIS A 61 3.33 5.30 0.22
N GLN A 62 3.38 6.09 1.30
CA GLN A 62 4.01 5.66 2.54
C GLN A 62 3.26 4.47 3.16
N ALA A 63 1.93 4.56 3.22
CA ALA A 63 1.06 3.51 3.73
C ALA A 63 1.27 2.19 2.95
N LYS A 64 1.31 2.28 1.61
CA LYS A 64 1.62 1.13 0.75
C LYS A 64 2.98 0.51 1.08
N ARG A 65 4.04 1.32 1.20
CA ARG A 65 5.39 0.81 1.56
C ARG A 65 5.41 0.10 2.91
N MET A 66 4.67 0.60 3.91
CA MET A 66 4.58 -0.04 5.22
C MET A 66 3.91 -1.41 5.13
N LEU A 67 2.79 -1.53 4.39
CA LEU A 67 2.15 -2.84 4.16
C LEU A 67 3.06 -3.81 3.41
N ASP A 68 3.75 -3.35 2.37
CA ASP A 68 4.65 -4.18 1.59
C ASP A 68 5.80 -4.72 2.46
N ASN A 69 6.36 -3.88 3.33
CA ASN A 69 7.41 -4.26 4.29
C ASN A 69 6.91 -5.28 5.32
N ASP A 70 5.75 -5.03 5.93
CA ASP A 70 5.19 -5.95 6.92
C ASP A 70 4.81 -7.31 6.29
N LEU A 71 4.21 -7.28 5.10
CA LEU A 71 3.87 -8.47 4.34
C LEU A 71 5.12 -9.27 3.99
N PHE A 72 6.20 -8.58 3.60
CA PHE A 72 7.48 -9.22 3.34
C PHE A 72 8.04 -9.89 4.60
N GLY A 73 8.02 -9.20 5.75
CA GLY A 73 8.46 -9.77 7.03
C GLY A 73 7.68 -11.04 7.41
N LEU A 74 6.35 -11.02 7.28
CA LEU A 74 5.49 -12.19 7.52
C LEU A 74 5.78 -13.32 6.54
N SER A 75 6.04 -12.99 5.27
CA SER A 75 6.38 -13.99 4.24
C SER A 75 7.71 -14.68 4.56
N LEU A 76 8.73 -13.95 5.03
CA LEU A 76 10.00 -14.52 5.43
C LEU A 76 9.85 -15.44 6.65
N ASP A 77 9.14 -15.00 7.68
CA ASP A 77 8.86 -15.81 8.87
C ASP A 77 8.13 -17.12 8.49
N LEU A 78 7.10 -17.04 7.65
CA LEU A 78 6.40 -18.21 7.15
C LEU A 78 7.32 -19.15 6.37
N TYR A 79 8.18 -18.60 5.50
CA TYR A 79 9.17 -19.37 4.74
C TYR A 79 10.11 -20.16 5.67
N TYR A 80 10.66 -19.53 6.70
CA TYR A 80 11.55 -20.21 7.65
C TYR A 80 10.83 -21.28 8.45
N LYS A 81 9.59 -21.02 8.92
CA LYS A 81 8.76 -22.01 9.61
C LYS A 81 8.47 -23.23 8.71
N LEU A 82 8.09 -23.00 7.46
CA LEU A 82 7.85 -24.07 6.49
C LEU A 82 9.13 -24.86 6.18
N LYS A 83 10.28 -24.18 6.04
CA LYS A 83 11.58 -24.82 5.81
C LYS A 83 11.98 -25.74 6.97
N GLN A 84 11.77 -25.32 8.22
CA GLN A 84 12.05 -26.17 9.39
C GLN A 84 11.13 -27.40 9.42
N ARG A 85 9.83 -27.23 9.17
CA ARG A 85 8.85 -28.34 9.13
C ARG A 85 9.12 -29.32 7.99
N ALA A 86 9.48 -28.81 6.81
CA ALA A 86 9.85 -29.66 5.68
C ALA A 86 11.11 -30.50 5.96
N LYS A 87 12.09 -29.95 6.72
CA LYS A 87 13.30 -30.70 7.13
C LYS A 87 13.00 -31.89 8.02
N ILE A 88 11.97 -31.82 8.85
CA ILE A 88 11.54 -32.93 9.73
C ILE A 88 10.55 -33.90 9.05
N GLY A 89 10.37 -33.79 7.74
CA GLY A 89 9.58 -34.73 6.94
C GLY A 89 8.11 -34.35 6.72
N ASP A 90 7.67 -33.14 7.10
CA ASP A 90 6.30 -32.69 6.83
C ASP A 90 6.10 -32.43 5.32
N ILE A 91 5.39 -33.36 4.67
CA ILE A 91 5.09 -33.33 3.24
C ILE A 91 4.20 -32.12 2.87
N LYS A 92 3.26 -31.74 3.74
CA LYS A 92 2.39 -30.57 3.50
C LYS A 92 3.19 -29.28 3.58
N ALA A 93 4.10 -29.18 4.55
CA ALA A 93 5.01 -28.04 4.65
C ALA A 93 5.95 -27.95 3.44
N LYS A 94 6.48 -29.09 2.96
CA LYS A 94 7.31 -29.14 1.75
C LYS A 94 6.56 -28.63 0.52
N LYS A 95 5.34 -29.12 0.28
CA LYS A 95 4.51 -28.67 -0.85
C LYS A 95 4.23 -27.16 -0.80
N LYS A 96 3.89 -26.62 0.38
CA LYS A 96 3.67 -25.19 0.56
C LYS A 96 4.95 -24.37 0.37
N LEU A 97 6.10 -24.86 0.84
CA LEU A 97 7.40 -24.22 0.65
C LEU A 97 7.75 -24.11 -0.84
N ASP A 98 7.49 -25.17 -1.60
CA ASP A 98 7.77 -25.19 -3.05
C ASP A 98 6.83 -24.24 -3.81
N GLN A 99 5.54 -24.21 -3.47
CA GLN A 99 4.61 -23.20 -4.02
C GLN A 99 5.08 -21.77 -3.75
N MET A 100 5.49 -21.49 -2.51
CA MET A 100 5.94 -20.17 -2.11
C MET A 100 7.22 -19.74 -2.85
N ARG A 101 8.14 -20.69 -3.12
CA ARG A 101 9.34 -20.45 -3.93
C ARG A 101 8.99 -20.10 -5.38
N GLU A 102 8.03 -20.81 -5.98
CA GLU A 102 7.61 -20.51 -7.35
C GLU A 102 6.92 -19.14 -7.43
N THR A 103 6.03 -18.81 -6.48
CA THR A 103 5.44 -17.47 -6.39
C THR A 103 6.50 -16.38 -6.25
N PHE A 104 7.51 -16.55 -5.37
CA PHE A 104 8.59 -15.57 -5.27
C PHE A 104 9.42 -15.45 -6.56
N LYS A 105 9.71 -16.57 -7.24
CA LYS A 105 10.41 -16.53 -8.55
C LYS A 105 9.60 -15.80 -9.61
N GLU A 106 8.29 -15.97 -9.64
CA GLU A 106 7.39 -15.27 -10.56
C GLU A 106 7.35 -13.77 -10.24
N SER A 107 7.22 -13.40 -8.96
CA SER A 107 7.26 -12.00 -8.53
C SER A 107 8.61 -11.32 -8.82
N LEU A 108 9.72 -12.08 -8.81
CA LEU A 108 11.06 -11.57 -9.19
C LEU A 108 11.18 -11.31 -10.69
N LYS A 109 10.47 -12.09 -11.53
CA LYS A 109 10.48 -11.94 -13.00
C LYS A 109 9.54 -10.85 -13.50
N GLY A 110 8.45 -10.58 -12.77
CA GLY A 110 7.42 -9.62 -13.17
C GLY A 110 7.67 -8.17 -12.75
N GLU A 111 8.91 -7.79 -12.39
CA GLU A 111 9.27 -6.48 -11.82
C GLU A 111 8.42 -6.08 -10.59
N THR A 112 7.76 -7.04 -9.94
CA THR A 112 6.87 -6.77 -8.79
C THR A 112 7.62 -6.78 -7.47
N ILE A 113 8.87 -7.25 -7.47
CA ILE A 113 9.75 -7.13 -6.32
C ILE A 113 10.60 -5.88 -6.51
N ILE A 114 10.31 -4.89 -5.67
CA ILE A 114 11.21 -3.79 -5.37
C ILE A 114 12.55 -4.43 -4.93
N LEU A 115 13.59 -4.25 -5.73
CA LEU A 115 14.96 -4.46 -5.32
C LEU A 115 15.25 -3.47 -4.18
N TRP A 116 15.18 -3.95 -2.95
CA TRP A 116 15.64 -3.22 -1.77
C TRP A 116 17.17 -3.36 -1.69
N ASN A 117 17.87 -2.34 -2.18
CA ASN A 117 19.26 -2.06 -1.82
C ASN A 117 19.30 -0.96 -0.75
#